data_AF-A0A101VFP7-F1
#
_entry.id   AF-A0A101VFP7-F1
#
_cell.length_a   1.000
_cell.length_b   1.000
_cell.length_c   1.000
_cell.angle_alpha   90.00
_cell.angle_beta   90.00
_cell.angle_gamma   90.00
#
_symmetry.space_group_name_H-M   'P 1'
#
loop_
_entity.id
_entity.type
_entity.pdbx_description
1 polymer ?
#
loop_
_entity_poly.entity_id
_entity_poly.type
_entity_poly.pdbx_seq_one_letter_code
_entity_poly.pdbx_strand_id
1 'polypeptide(L)'
;MLAGCASDPDRYPSLAIRDFERVEGQFAVGGGIPSLPQPAAPAPATVARVGALLEEANQAHRSFLDSVSETERLLAAARGLDAESNLWSEAQVALAVLDTRRALVASRLADLDLLLADTSLAYEQLDEIEAARTAVEALTAEEDRILDGLIARSE
;
A
#
# COMPACT_ATOMS: atom_id res chain seq x y z
N MET A 1 43.67 -2.73 -42.52
CA MET A 1 42.56 -1.77 -42.50
C MET A 1 41.79 -1.94 -43.80
N LEU A 2 40.51 -2.33 -43.72
CA LEU A 2 39.63 -2.37 -44.89
C LEU A 2 39.20 -0.94 -45.22
N ALA A 3 39.80 -0.34 -46.24
CA ALA A 3 39.21 0.83 -46.88
C ALA A 3 37.97 0.33 -47.64
N GLY A 4 36.77 0.71 -47.18
CA GLY A 4 35.52 0.41 -47.90
C GLY A 4 35.51 1.04 -49.30
N CYS A 5 34.55 0.64 -50.14
CA CYS A 5 34.43 0.96 -51.57
C CYS A 5 34.31 2.45 -51.97
N ALA A 6 34.59 3.39 -51.06
CA ALA A 6 34.68 4.82 -51.33
C ALA A 6 36.17 5.23 -51.32
N SER A 7 36.89 4.87 -52.38
CA SER A 7 38.33 5.14 -52.51
C SER A 7 38.65 6.59 -52.91
N ASP A 8 37.63 7.36 -53.33
CA ASP A 8 37.77 8.73 -53.82
C ASP A 8 36.66 9.60 -53.18
N PRO A 9 36.98 10.43 -52.18
CA PRO A 9 36.02 11.29 -51.51
C PRO A 9 35.47 12.41 -52.42
N ASP A 10 36.18 12.74 -53.50
CA ASP A 10 35.79 13.80 -54.45
C ASP A 10 34.87 13.28 -55.58
N ARG A 11 34.69 11.95 -55.68
CA ARG A 11 33.81 11.30 -56.67
C ARG A 11 32.34 11.33 -56.27
N TYR A 12 32.03 11.49 -54.99
CA TYR A 12 30.66 11.50 -54.49
C TYR A 12 30.20 12.93 -54.19
N PRO A 13 28.96 13.29 -54.56
CA PRO A 13 28.42 14.59 -54.17
C PRO A 13 28.39 14.71 -52.64
N SER A 14 28.68 15.92 -52.15
CA SER A 14 28.68 16.22 -50.71
C SER A 14 27.36 15.81 -50.04
N LEU A 15 27.46 15.18 -48.87
CA LEU A 15 26.35 14.94 -47.94
C LEU A 15 26.05 16.14 -47.03
N ALA A 16 26.83 17.22 -47.15
CA ALA A 16 26.51 18.44 -46.43
C ALA A 16 25.14 18.94 -46.91
N ILE A 17 24.26 19.25 -45.94
CA ILE A 17 22.97 19.88 -46.20
C ILE A 17 23.20 21.10 -47.08
N ARG A 18 22.52 21.15 -48.23
CA ARG A 18 22.63 22.25 -49.19
C ARG A 18 21.91 23.47 -48.65
N ASP A 19 22.33 24.66 -49.07
CA ASP A 19 21.76 25.90 -48.52
C ASP A 19 20.26 26.07 -48.82
N PHE A 20 19.75 25.52 -49.93
CA PHE A 20 18.32 25.54 -50.23
C PHE A 20 17.52 24.44 -49.50
N GLU A 21 18.20 23.45 -48.89
CA GLU A 21 17.59 22.41 -48.06
C GLU A 21 17.52 22.81 -46.58
N ARG A 22 18.20 23.91 -46.20
CA ARG A 22 18.03 24.56 -44.90
C ARG A 22 16.67 25.27 -44.86
N VAL A 23 15.64 24.53 -44.49
CA VAL A 23 14.37 25.11 -44.06
C VAL A 23 14.48 25.39 -42.56
N GLU A 24 14.79 26.64 -42.20
CA GLU A 24 14.66 27.11 -40.83
C GLU A 24 13.22 27.59 -40.60
N GLY A 25 12.48 26.81 -39.81
CA GLY A 25 11.17 27.22 -39.29
C GLY A 25 11.27 27.42 -37.79
N GLN A 26 11.20 28.68 -37.34
CA GLN A 26 10.85 28.93 -35.94
C GLN A 26 9.34 28.73 -35.80
N PHE A 27 8.94 27.60 -35.23
CA PHE A 27 7.58 27.48 -34.71
C PHE A 27 7.48 28.44 -33.53
N ALA A 28 6.73 29.54 -33.70
CA ALA A 28 6.23 30.26 -32.55
C ALA A 28 5.36 29.28 -31.77
N VAL A 29 5.82 28.86 -30.58
CA VAL A 29 4.97 28.13 -29.63
C VAL A 29 3.95 29.15 -29.12
N GLY A 30 2.89 29.36 -29.91
CA GLY A 30 1.80 30.23 -29.56
C GLY A 30 1.00 29.59 -28.43
N GLY A 31 1.07 30.20 -27.25
CA GLY A 31 0.39 29.71 -26.04
C GLY A 31 1.28 28.75 -25.26
N GLY A 32 1.51 29.05 -23.98
CA GLY A 32 2.18 28.12 -23.07
C GLY A 32 1.49 26.76 -23.05
N ILE A 33 2.22 25.72 -22.65
CA ILE A 33 1.65 24.39 -22.42
C ILE A 33 0.46 24.55 -21.46
N PRO A 34 -0.76 24.11 -21.81
CA PRO A 34 -1.89 24.21 -20.92
C PRO A 34 -1.57 23.46 -19.62
N SER A 35 -1.91 24.07 -18.48
CA SER A 35 -1.74 23.42 -17.17
C SER A 35 -2.46 22.08 -17.16
N LEU A 36 -1.80 21.03 -16.69
CA LEU A 36 -2.44 19.74 -16.49
C LEU A 36 -3.61 19.90 -15.50
N PRO A 37 -4.74 19.20 -15.73
CA PRO A 37 -5.83 19.20 -14.78
C PRO A 37 -5.33 18.71 -13.43
N GLN A 38 -5.80 19.33 -12.34
CA GLN A 38 -5.54 18.84 -10.99
C GLN A 38 -6.55 17.74 -10.65
N PRO A 39 -6.21 16.80 -9.76
CA PRO A 39 -7.16 15.83 -9.24
C PRO A 39 -8.36 16.52 -8.59
N ALA A 40 -9.55 15.95 -8.76
CA ALA A 40 -10.76 16.47 -8.15
C ALA A 40 -10.74 16.24 -6.62
N ALA A 41 -11.56 16.98 -5.88
CA ALA A 41 -11.87 16.61 -4.50
C ALA A 41 -12.57 15.24 -4.45
N PRO A 42 -12.28 14.40 -3.44
CA PRO A 42 -12.90 13.10 -3.34
C PRO A 42 -14.41 13.25 -3.17
N ALA A 43 -15.17 12.29 -3.72
CA ALA A 43 -16.61 12.31 -3.56
C ALA A 43 -17.02 12.25 -2.06
N PRO A 44 -18.11 12.91 -1.63
CA PRO A 44 -18.53 12.87 -0.22
C PRO A 44 -18.77 11.45 0.32
N ALA A 45 -19.18 10.52 -0.54
CA ALA A 45 -19.34 9.11 -0.19
C ALA A 45 -17.99 8.43 0.10
N THR A 46 -16.92 8.78 -0.62
CA THR A 46 -15.55 8.30 -0.38
C THR A 46 -15.08 8.74 1.00
N VAL A 47 -15.21 10.04 1.31
CA VAL A 47 -14.85 10.61 2.63
C VAL A 47 -15.61 9.91 3.76
N ALA A 48 -16.93 9.72 3.59
CA ALA A 48 -17.74 9.01 4.58
C ALA A 48 -17.31 7.55 4.74
N ARG A 49 -16.92 6.87 3.66
CA ARG A 49 -16.44 5.49 3.69
C ARG A 49 -15.10 5.37 4.40
N VAL A 50 -14.17 6.30 4.16
CA VAL A 50 -12.88 6.37 4.90
C VAL A 50 -13.13 6.47 6.40
N GLY A 51 -13.99 7.41 6.81
CA GLY A 51 -14.33 7.58 8.24
C GLY A 51 -14.94 6.33 8.86
N ALA A 52 -15.84 5.65 8.15
CA ALA A 52 -16.45 4.41 8.62
C ALA A 52 -15.42 3.28 8.78
N LEU A 53 -14.55 3.07 7.77
CA LEU A 53 -13.50 2.05 7.82
C LEU A 53 -12.51 2.30 8.97
N LEU A 54 -12.19 3.57 9.23
CA LEU A 54 -11.31 3.95 10.33
C LEU A 54 -11.95 3.65 11.70
N GLU A 55 -13.24 3.97 11.90
CA GLU A 55 -13.94 3.64 13.14
C GLU A 55 -14.05 2.12 13.33
N GLU A 56 -14.41 1.38 12.28
CA GLU A 56 -14.47 -0.08 12.30
C GLU A 56 -13.12 -0.70 12.68
N ALA A 57 -12.01 -0.19 12.11
CA ALA A 57 -10.66 -0.64 12.45
C ALA A 57 -10.31 -0.37 13.93
N ASN A 58 -10.61 0.83 14.43
CA ASN A 58 -10.38 1.17 15.84
C ASN A 58 -11.25 0.35 16.80
N GLN A 59 -12.48 0.01 16.43
CA GLN A 59 -13.34 -0.88 17.21
C GLN A 59 -12.80 -2.32 17.23
N ALA A 60 -12.38 -2.84 16.08
CA ALA A 60 -11.77 -4.16 15.99
C ALA A 60 -10.46 -4.23 16.81
N HIS A 61 -9.64 -3.18 16.73
CA HIS A 61 -8.39 -3.09 17.49
C HIS A 61 -8.61 -3.08 19.01
N ARG A 62 -9.57 -2.28 19.50
CA ARG A 62 -9.96 -2.31 20.93
C ARG A 62 -10.40 -3.72 21.36
N SER A 63 -11.18 -4.40 20.52
CA SER A 63 -11.64 -5.76 20.80
C SER A 63 -10.49 -6.78 20.84
N PHE A 64 -9.46 -6.59 20.00
CA PHE A 64 -8.21 -7.35 20.06
C PHE A 64 -7.52 -7.12 21.40
N LEU A 65 -7.26 -5.86 21.77
CA LEU A 65 -6.58 -5.49 23.02
C LEU A 65 -7.30 -6.03 24.26
N ASP A 66 -8.63 -5.95 24.29
CA ASP A 66 -9.44 -6.49 25.39
C ASP A 66 -9.25 -8.01 25.58
N SER A 67 -8.90 -8.73 24.51
CA SER A 67 -8.68 -10.19 24.53
C SER A 67 -7.23 -10.58 24.87
N VAL A 68 -6.28 -9.64 24.85
CA VAL A 68 -4.85 -9.93 25.08
C VAL A 68 -4.62 -10.45 26.50
N SER A 69 -5.16 -9.76 27.51
CA SER A 69 -4.92 -10.11 28.93
C SER A 69 -5.43 -11.51 29.30
N GLU A 70 -6.57 -11.91 28.75
CA GLU A 70 -7.15 -13.24 28.93
C GLU A 70 -6.26 -14.31 28.27
N THR A 71 -5.84 -14.05 27.02
CA THR A 71 -4.97 -14.94 26.26
C THR A 71 -3.63 -15.14 26.98
N GLU A 72 -3.04 -14.07 27.51
CA GLU A 72 -1.83 -14.14 28.33
C GLU A 72 -2.00 -15.03 29.56
N ARG A 73 -3.11 -14.88 30.27
CA ARG A 73 -3.39 -15.68 31.46
C ARG A 73 -3.52 -17.17 31.14
N LEU A 74 -4.24 -17.50 30.06
CA LEU A 74 -4.45 -18.88 29.63
C LEU A 74 -3.14 -19.52 29.15
N LEU A 75 -2.33 -18.79 28.36
CA LEU A 75 -1.02 -19.26 27.92
C LEU A 75 -0.08 -19.50 29.11
N ALA A 76 -0.09 -18.62 30.11
CA ALA A 76 0.71 -18.80 31.33
C ALA A 76 0.25 -20.03 32.15
N ALA A 77 -1.06 -20.25 32.26
CA ALA A 77 -1.63 -21.41 32.97
C ALA A 77 -1.38 -22.74 32.24
N ALA A 78 -1.29 -22.71 30.91
CA ALA A 78 -1.02 -23.88 30.08
C ALA A 78 0.46 -24.27 30.01
N ARG A 79 1.37 -23.44 30.53
CA ARG A 79 2.82 -23.62 30.36
C ARG A 79 3.30 -24.96 30.95
N GLY A 80 3.96 -25.75 30.11
CA GLY A 80 4.53 -27.05 30.50
C GLY A 80 3.51 -28.18 30.64
N LEU A 81 2.24 -27.94 30.32
CA LEU A 81 1.23 -28.99 30.23
C LEU A 81 1.33 -29.73 28.90
N ASP A 82 0.85 -30.98 28.89
CA ASP A 82 0.73 -31.77 27.66
C ASP A 82 -0.40 -31.26 26.76
N ALA A 83 -0.37 -31.68 25.50
CA ALA A 83 -1.40 -31.33 24.52
C ALA A 83 -2.77 -32.00 24.80
N GLU A 84 -2.82 -32.99 25.69
CA GLU A 84 -4.06 -33.68 26.10
C GLU A 84 -4.78 -32.89 27.21
N SER A 85 -4.12 -31.90 27.82
CA SER A 85 -4.67 -31.01 28.83
C SER A 85 -5.75 -30.08 28.26
N ASN A 86 -6.87 -30.00 28.98
CA ASN A 86 -7.92 -29.02 28.68
C ASN A 86 -7.39 -27.58 28.74
N LEU A 87 -6.50 -27.26 29.69
CA LEU A 87 -5.93 -25.91 29.82
C LEU A 87 -5.05 -25.56 28.62
N TRP A 88 -4.31 -26.53 28.07
CA TRP A 88 -3.56 -26.32 26.83
C TRP A 88 -4.50 -26.05 25.66
N SER A 89 -5.56 -26.84 25.53
CA SER A 89 -6.58 -26.64 24.49
C SER A 89 -7.27 -25.28 24.58
N GLU A 90 -7.63 -24.83 25.79
CA GLU A 90 -8.22 -23.51 26.03
C GLU A 90 -7.27 -22.37 25.63
N ALA A 91 -5.97 -22.49 25.93
CA ALA A 91 -4.97 -21.50 25.53
C ALA A 91 -4.82 -21.41 24.00
N GLN A 92 -4.86 -22.53 23.29
CA GLN A 92 -4.82 -22.53 21.82
C GLN A 92 -6.07 -21.91 21.20
N VAL A 93 -7.26 -22.17 21.78
CA VAL A 93 -8.50 -21.51 21.35
C VAL A 93 -8.41 -20.01 21.57
N ALA A 94 -7.89 -19.55 22.71
CA ALA A 94 -7.71 -18.13 22.98
C ALA A 94 -6.76 -17.46 21.96
N LEU A 95 -5.65 -18.13 21.60
CA LEU A 95 -4.74 -17.64 20.57
C LEU A 95 -5.43 -17.55 19.20
N ALA A 96 -6.22 -18.56 18.81
CA ALA A 96 -6.97 -18.54 17.55
C ALA A 96 -8.06 -17.44 17.52
N VAL A 97 -8.70 -17.17 18.65
CA VAL A 97 -9.63 -16.03 18.80
C VAL A 97 -8.90 -14.71 18.61
N LEU A 98 -7.71 -14.57 19.21
CA LEU A 98 -6.91 -13.37 19.09
C LEU A 98 -6.46 -13.13 17.63
N ASP A 99 -6.02 -14.18 16.93
CA ASP A 99 -5.66 -14.10 15.50
C ASP A 99 -6.87 -13.76 14.61
N THR A 100 -8.04 -14.32 14.91
CA THR A 100 -9.29 -13.96 14.23
C THR A 100 -9.61 -12.47 14.39
N ARG A 101 -9.38 -11.90 15.57
CA ARG A 101 -9.61 -10.46 15.82
C ARG A 101 -8.61 -9.59 15.06
N ARG A 102 -7.34 -9.98 15.02
CA ARG A 102 -6.31 -9.31 14.21
C ARG A 102 -6.69 -9.27 12.73
N ALA A 103 -7.22 -10.38 12.20
CA ALA A 103 -7.66 -10.45 10.81
C ALA A 103 -8.78 -9.44 10.47
N LEU A 104 -9.60 -9.04 11.45
CA LEU A 104 -10.65 -8.03 11.23
C LEU A 104 -10.05 -6.63 10.97
N VAL A 105 -8.97 -6.25 11.67
CA VAL A 105 -8.27 -4.98 11.42
C VAL A 105 -7.58 -5.03 10.05
N ALA A 106 -6.87 -6.13 9.76
CA ALA A 106 -6.23 -6.32 8.46
C ALA A 106 -7.23 -6.27 7.28
N SER A 107 -8.45 -6.77 7.48
CA SER A 107 -9.52 -6.65 6.49
C SER A 107 -9.94 -5.19 6.25
N ARG A 108 -9.95 -4.32 7.25
CA ARG A 108 -10.25 -2.89 7.06
C ARG A 108 -9.13 -2.19 6.28
N LEU A 109 -7.87 -2.58 6.49
CA LEU A 109 -6.75 -2.11 5.69
C LEU A 109 -6.91 -2.50 4.21
N ALA A 110 -7.29 -3.74 3.93
CA ALA A 110 -7.57 -4.18 2.57
C ALA A 110 -8.75 -3.42 1.92
N ASP A 111 -9.81 -3.13 2.68
CA ASP A 111 -10.91 -2.29 2.21
C ASP A 111 -10.44 -0.87 1.85
N LEU A 112 -9.51 -0.29 2.62
CA LEU A 112 -8.89 1.01 2.34
C LEU A 112 -7.99 0.96 1.09
N ASP A 113 -7.25 -0.13 0.89
CA ASP A 113 -6.42 -0.33 -0.31
C ASP A 113 -7.26 -0.36 -1.58
N LEU A 114 -8.42 -1.04 -1.55
CA LEU A 114 -9.38 -1.04 -2.65
C LEU A 114 -9.93 0.36 -2.91
N LEU A 115 -10.30 1.08 -1.85
CA LEU A 115 -10.81 2.44 -1.99
C LEU A 115 -9.76 3.38 -2.60
N LEU A 116 -8.50 3.27 -2.18
CA LEU A 116 -7.37 4.04 -2.74
C LEU A 116 -7.21 3.78 -4.24
N ALA A 117 -7.29 2.52 -4.66
CA ALA A 117 -7.19 2.14 -6.06
C ALA A 117 -8.34 2.74 -6.89
N ASP A 118 -9.58 2.63 -6.41
CA ASP A 118 -10.76 3.18 -7.10
C ASP A 118 -10.70 4.72 -7.20
N THR A 119 -10.33 5.41 -6.11
CA THR A 119 -10.19 6.87 -6.09
C THR A 119 -9.04 7.36 -6.99
N SER A 120 -7.96 6.59 -7.08
CA SER A 120 -6.85 6.88 -8.00
C SER A 120 -7.30 6.78 -9.46
N LEU A 121 -8.07 5.74 -9.81
CA LEU A 121 -8.64 5.58 -11.16
C LEU A 121 -9.64 6.67 -11.52
N ALA A 122 -10.34 7.23 -10.53
CA ALA A 122 -11.24 8.38 -10.69
C ALA A 122 -10.51 9.73 -10.85
N TYR A 123 -9.18 9.77 -10.69
CA TYR A 123 -8.37 10.98 -10.68
C TYR A 123 -8.82 11.99 -9.60
N GLU A 124 -9.10 11.48 -8.41
CA GLU A 124 -9.44 12.23 -7.20
C GLU A 124 -8.24 12.33 -6.24
N GLN A 125 -8.25 13.30 -5.33
CA GLN A 125 -7.23 13.45 -4.28
C GLN A 125 -7.25 12.26 -3.31
N LEU A 126 -6.07 11.83 -2.84
CA LEU A 126 -5.89 10.57 -2.09
C LEU A 126 -5.49 10.79 -0.62
N ASP A 127 -5.15 12.02 -0.21
CA ASP A 127 -4.49 12.31 1.06
C ASP A 127 -5.25 11.74 2.28
N GLU A 128 -6.58 11.84 2.29
CA GLU A 128 -7.41 11.33 3.38
C GLU A 128 -7.41 9.79 3.47
N ILE A 129 -7.39 9.10 2.32
CA ILE A 129 -7.35 7.64 2.25
C ILE A 129 -5.97 7.15 2.70
N GLU A 130 -4.90 7.80 2.24
CA GLU A 130 -3.52 7.47 2.63
C GLU A 130 -3.27 7.69 4.13
N ALA A 131 -3.83 8.76 4.70
CA ALA A 131 -3.76 9.02 6.14
C ALA A 131 -4.48 7.93 6.94
N ALA A 132 -5.69 7.54 6.53
CA ALA A 132 -6.43 6.44 7.18
C ALA A 132 -5.70 5.10 7.04
N ARG A 133 -5.14 4.81 5.86
CA ARG A 133 -4.35 3.60 5.59
C ARG A 133 -3.15 3.53 6.52
N THR A 134 -2.37 4.61 6.63
CA THR A 134 -1.21 4.69 7.53
C THR A 134 -1.62 4.47 8.99
N ALA A 135 -2.76 5.02 9.41
CA ALA A 135 -3.27 4.81 10.76
C ALA A 135 -3.62 3.34 11.02
N VAL A 136 -4.32 2.66 10.10
CA VAL A 136 -4.68 1.25 10.26
C VAL A 136 -3.46 0.33 10.14
N GLU A 137 -2.48 0.64 9.28
CA GLU A 137 -1.20 -0.08 9.21
C GLU A 137 -0.48 -0.08 10.57
N ALA A 138 -0.48 1.06 11.28
CA ALA A 138 0.10 1.15 12.61
C ALA A 138 -0.62 0.24 13.62
N LEU A 139 -1.94 0.13 13.55
CA LEU A 139 -2.73 -0.78 14.39
C LEU A 139 -2.35 -2.25 14.11
N THR A 140 -2.33 -2.66 12.84
CA THR A 140 -1.96 -4.05 12.47
C THR A 140 -0.54 -4.38 12.92
N ALA A 141 0.41 -3.46 12.74
CA ALA A 141 1.79 -3.65 13.18
C ALA A 141 1.94 -3.74 14.71
N GLU A 142 1.03 -3.13 15.48
CA GLU A 142 0.97 -3.30 16.93
C GLU A 142 0.43 -4.68 17.32
N GLU A 143 -0.67 -5.11 16.71
CA GLU A 143 -1.26 -6.42 16.94
C GLU A 143 -0.30 -7.56 16.61
N ASP A 144 0.44 -7.43 15.50
CA ASP A 144 1.52 -8.35 15.11
C ASP A 144 2.56 -8.52 16.20
N ARG A 145 3.12 -7.41 16.69
CA ARG A 145 4.12 -7.44 17.76
C ARG A 145 3.60 -8.08 19.03
N ILE A 146 2.33 -7.86 19.37
CA ILE A 146 1.70 -8.46 20.55
C ILE A 146 1.56 -9.97 20.34
N LEU A 147 1.00 -10.40 19.21
CA LEU A 147 0.75 -11.81 18.91
C LEU A 147 2.05 -12.61 18.83
N ASP A 148 3.06 -12.10 18.10
CA ASP A 148 4.39 -12.70 18.02
C ASP A 148 5.04 -12.82 19.39
N GLY A 149 4.88 -11.78 20.22
CA GLY A 149 5.36 -11.78 21.60
C GLY A 149 4.70 -12.86 22.45
N LEU A 150 3.40 -13.11 22.28
CA LEU A 150 2.67 -14.16 23.00
C LEU A 150 3.13 -15.56 22.58
N ILE A 151 3.25 -15.77 21.27
CA ILE A 151 3.68 -17.05 20.69
C ILE A 151 5.08 -17.40 21.18
N ALA A 152 6.03 -16.47 21.10
CA ALA A 152 7.40 -16.68 21.55
C ALA A 152 7.55 -16.98 23.05
N ARG A 153 6.56 -16.60 23.88
CA ARG A 153 6.53 -16.91 25.33
C ARG A 153 5.81 -18.23 25.66
N SER A 154 5.11 -18.80 24.69
CA SER A 154 4.30 -20.01 24.84
C SER A 154 5.02 -21.30 24.43
N GLU A 155 6.07 -21.17 23.61
CA GLU A 155 7.09 -22.21 23.37
C GLU A 155 7.96 -22.46 24.62
#